data_AF-A0A4R2RCX3-F1
#
_entry.id   AF-A0A4R2RCX3-F1
#
_cell.length_a   1.000
_cell.length_b   1.000
_cell.length_c   1.000
_cell.angle_alpha   90.00
_cell.angle_beta   90.00
_cell.angle_gamma   90.00
#
_symmetry.space_group_name_H-M   'P 1'
#
loop_
_entity.id
_entity.type
_entity.pdbx_description
1 polymer ?
#
loop_
_entity_poly.entity_id
_entity_poly.type
_entity_poly.pdbx_seq_one_letter_code
_entity_poly.pdbx_strand_id
1 'polypeptide(L)'
;MLKIRLEGPNEQVESFIYEMDRNPSVELHETEENCEVESGRVITYSQCALSCSPRNRVEILELETIDGVTITIPLLDVVQVRISDEETITCGKSYDIFADNKKGHATWPK
;
A
#
# COMPACT_ATOMS: atom_id res chain seq x y z
N MET A 1 1.61 4.51 13.21
CA MET A 1 1.55 3.18 13.83
C MET A 1 0.11 2.88 14.19
N LEU A 2 -0.41 1.77 13.69
CA LEU A 2 -1.76 1.26 13.94
C LEU A 2 -1.64 0.01 14.80
N LYS A 3 -2.59 -0.18 15.71
CA LYS A 3 -2.77 -1.45 16.44
C LYS A 3 -4.03 -2.12 15.93
N ILE A 4 -3.91 -3.40 15.59
CA ILE A 4 -5.04 -4.22 15.12
C ILE A 4 -5.24 -5.38 16.09
N ARG A 5 -6.49 -5.63 16.43
CA ARG A 5 -6.93 -6.80 17.19
C ARG A 5 -7.63 -7.75 16.23
N LEU A 6 -7.16 -8.99 16.17
CA LEU A 6 -7.66 -10.05 15.31
C LEU A 6 -8.30 -11.14 16.16
N GLU A 7 -9.58 -11.38 15.92
CA GLU A 7 -10.37 -12.42 16.57
C GLU A 7 -10.94 -13.37 15.52
N GLY A 8 -10.82 -14.66 15.78
CA GLY A 8 -11.30 -15.69 14.87
C GLY A 8 -10.61 -17.03 15.11
N PRO A 9 -10.87 -18.03 14.26
CA PRO A 9 -10.13 -19.28 14.27
C PRO A 9 -8.64 -19.05 14.06
N ASN A 10 -7.78 -19.73 14.83
CA ASN A 10 -6.33 -19.53 14.78
C ASN A 10 -5.76 -19.62 13.37
N GLU A 11 -6.17 -20.62 12.57
CA GLU A 11 -5.71 -20.78 11.18
C GLU A 11 -6.00 -19.55 10.30
N GLN A 12 -7.15 -18.88 10.51
CA GLN A 12 -7.52 -17.70 9.74
C GLN A 12 -6.73 -16.46 10.21
N VAL A 13 -6.52 -16.34 11.52
CA VAL A 13 -5.73 -15.26 12.11
C VAL A 13 -4.27 -15.37 11.67
N GLU A 14 -3.68 -16.56 11.74
CA GLU A 14 -2.31 -16.83 11.28
C GLU A 14 -2.17 -16.56 9.77
N SER A 15 -3.11 -17.03 8.95
CA SER A 15 -3.11 -16.77 7.51
C SER A 15 -3.17 -15.28 7.20
N PHE A 16 -3.98 -14.51 7.93
CA PHE A 16 -4.10 -13.07 7.74
C PHE A 16 -2.81 -12.34 8.14
N ILE A 17 -2.20 -12.71 9.26
CA ILE A 17 -0.92 -12.14 9.71
C ILE A 17 0.19 -12.45 8.70
N TYR A 18 0.22 -13.67 8.18
CA TYR A 18 1.16 -14.09 7.14
C TYR A 18 1.02 -13.25 5.85
N GLU A 19 -0.21 -12.97 5.40
CA GLU A 19 -0.43 -12.10 4.24
C GLU A 19 0.00 -10.65 4.50
N MET A 20 -0.24 -10.13 5.70
CA MET A 20 0.19 -8.78 6.07
C MET A 20 1.71 -8.64 6.10
N ASP A 21 2.42 -9.61 6.69
CA ASP A 21 3.89 -9.60 6.77
C ASP A 21 4.56 -9.62 5.39
N ARG A 22 3.91 -10.27 4.41
CA ARG A 22 4.38 -10.31 3.02
C ARG A 22 3.96 -9.10 2.19
N ASN A 23 3.17 -8.17 2.74
CA ASN A 23 2.73 -6.99 2.02
C ASN A 23 3.81 -5.89 2.09
N PRO A 24 4.42 -5.49 0.96
CA PRO A 24 5.50 -4.49 0.97
C PRO A 24 5.06 -3.08 1.40
N SER A 25 3.75 -2.82 1.48
CA SER A 25 3.20 -1.54 1.99
C SER A 25 2.95 -1.54 3.49
N VAL A 26 3.16 -2.67 4.16
CA VAL A 26 2.91 -2.88 5.60
C VAL A 26 4.20 -3.37 6.24
N GLU A 27 4.62 -2.67 7.28
CA GLU A 27 5.71 -3.14 8.15
C GLU A 27 5.07 -3.62 9.45
N LEU A 28 5.15 -4.93 9.70
CA LEU A 28 4.68 -5.56 10.93
C LEU A 28 5.80 -5.46 11.97
N HIS A 29 5.52 -4.83 13.11
CA HIS A 29 6.52 -4.57 14.16
C HIS A 29 6.46 -5.61 15.26
N GLU A 30 5.27 -5.89 15.77
CA GLU A 30 5.04 -6.79 16.90
C GLU A 30 3.74 -7.58 16.69
N THR A 31 3.76 -8.85 17.07
CA THR A 31 2.59 -9.74 17.11
C THR A 31 2.56 -10.41 18.48
N GLU A 32 1.46 -10.25 19.21
CA GLU A 32 1.26 -10.84 20.53
C GLU A 32 -0.07 -11.60 20.57
N GLU A 33 -0.03 -12.84 21.06
CA GLU A 33 -1.24 -13.58 21.41
C GLU A 33 -1.69 -13.20 22.82
N ASN A 34 -2.97 -12.87 22.95
CA ASN A 34 -3.58 -12.44 24.19
C ASN A 34 -4.93 -13.13 24.40
N CYS A 35 -5.41 -13.09 25.65
CA CYS A 35 -6.75 -13.54 25.98
C CYS A 35 -7.42 -12.62 26.98
N GLU A 36 -8.74 -12.56 26.92
CA GLU A 36 -9.57 -11.83 27.88
C GLU A 36 -10.80 -12.63 28.26
N VAL A 37 -11.37 -12.33 29.43
CA VAL A 37 -12.59 -12.96 29.91
C VAL A 37 -13.74 -11.98 29.76
N GLU A 38 -14.63 -12.25 28.83
CA GLU A 38 -15.88 -11.51 28.65
C GLU A 38 -17.08 -12.40 28.99
N SER A 39 -17.91 -11.95 29.93
CA SER A 39 -19.15 -12.64 30.32
C SER A 39 -18.95 -14.13 30.68
N GLY A 40 -17.80 -14.46 31.30
CA GLY A 40 -17.44 -15.82 31.68
C GLY A 40 -16.91 -16.71 30.55
N ARG A 41 -16.67 -16.15 29.35
CA ARG A 41 -16.02 -16.82 28.22
C ARG A 41 -14.61 -16.28 28.03
N VAL A 42 -13.67 -17.18 27.75
CA VAL A 42 -12.31 -16.81 27.35
C VAL A 42 -12.33 -16.51 25.85
N ILE A 43 -11.96 -15.29 25.47
CA ILE A 43 -11.76 -14.86 24.09
C ILE A 43 -10.26 -14.77 23.85
N THR A 44 -9.76 -15.48 22.86
CA THR A 44 -8.37 -15.41 22.40
C THR A 44 -8.28 -14.48 21.19
N TYR A 45 -7.27 -13.62 21.17
CA TYR A 45 -7.03 -12.70 20.06
C TYR A 45 -5.54 -12.49 19.82
N SER A 46 -5.18 -12.13 18.59
CA SER A 46 -3.84 -11.65 18.26
C SER A 46 -3.86 -10.13 18.16
N GLN A 47 -2.88 -9.48 18.77
CA GLN A 47 -2.66 -8.05 18.68
C GLN A 47 -1.41 -7.77 17.86
N CYS A 48 -1.58 -6.98 16.81
CA CYS A 48 -0.50 -6.62 15.89
C CYS A 48 -0.25 -5.11 15.93
N ALA A 49 1.00 -4.69 16.06
CA ALA A 49 1.42 -3.32 15.83
C ALA A 49 2.03 -3.22 14.42
N LEU A 50 1.48 -2.33 13.59
CA LEU A 50 1.95 -2.16 12.22
C LEU A 50 2.08 -0.70 11.81
N SER A 51 2.96 -0.47 10.84
CA SER A 51 3.10 0.80 10.16
C SER A 51 2.73 0.60 8.69
N CYS A 52 1.70 1.32 8.25
CA CYS A 52 1.41 1.41 6.83
C CYS A 52 2.26 2.56 6.27
N SER A 53 3.11 2.23 5.30
CA SER A 53 3.82 3.23 4.51
C SER A 53 3.26 3.18 3.09
N PRO A 54 2.08 3.79 2.82
CA PRO A 54 1.64 4.00 1.44
C PRO A 54 2.59 4.94 0.68
N ARG A 55 3.49 5.62 1.40
CA ARG A 55 4.39 6.69 0.92
C ARG A 55 5.37 6.27 -0.18
N ASN A 56 5.63 4.99 -0.42
CA ASN A 56 6.63 4.58 -1.42
C ASN A 56 6.04 4.14 -2.76
N ARG A 57 4.77 4.45 -3.04
CA ARG A 57 4.16 4.08 -4.31
C ARG A 57 3.78 5.27 -5.20
N VAL A 58 4.33 6.45 -4.94
CA VAL A 58 4.29 7.56 -5.90
C VAL A 58 5.60 7.58 -6.66
N GLU A 59 5.59 7.18 -7.93
CA GLU A 59 6.70 7.43 -8.86
C GLU A 59 6.28 8.48 -9.87
N ILE A 60 7.22 9.33 -10.25
CA ILE A 60 7.03 10.32 -11.30
C ILE A 60 7.70 9.78 -12.56
N LEU A 61 6.90 9.35 -13.53
CA LEU A 61 7.40 8.97 -14.85
C LEU A 61 7.59 10.25 -15.68
N GLU A 62 8.80 10.46 -16.20
CA GLU A 62 9.10 11.55 -17.13
C GLU A 62 9.25 10.99 -18.54
N LEU A 63 8.46 11.51 -19.47
CA LEU A 63 8.53 11.17 -20.89
C LEU A 63 9.00 12.40 -21.67
N GLU A 64 10.12 12.27 -22.36
CA GLU A 64 10.60 13.33 -23.25
C GLU A 64 10.02 13.13 -24.66
N THR A 65 9.38 14.16 -25.19
CA THR A 65 8.89 14.19 -26.57
C THR A 65 10.02 14.52 -27.54
N ILE A 66 9.83 14.22 -28.83
CA ILE A 66 10.79 14.57 -29.90
C ILE A 66 11.07 16.08 -29.98
N ASP A 67 10.16 16.92 -29.49
CA ASP A 67 10.28 18.38 -29.49
C ASP A 67 10.92 18.92 -28.19
N GLY A 68 11.40 18.03 -27.30
CA GLY A 68 12.05 18.40 -26.04
C GLY A 68 11.09 18.82 -24.92
N VAL A 69 9.78 18.59 -25.08
CA VAL A 69 8.79 18.80 -24.02
C VAL A 69 8.77 17.57 -23.11
N THR A 70 8.85 17.79 -21.79
CA THR A 70 8.69 16.75 -20.78
C THR A 70 7.23 16.60 -20.37
N ILE A 71 6.71 15.38 -20.45
CA ILE A 71 5.41 14.98 -19.91
C ILE A 71 5.66 14.24 -18.60
N THR A 72 5.11 14.77 -17.51
CA THR A 72 5.26 14.21 -16.17
C THR A 72 4.00 13.44 -15.78
N ILE A 73 4.13 12.14 -15.51
CA ILE A 73 3.03 11.24 -15.11
C ILE A 73 3.32 10.71 -13.70
N PRO A 74 2.82 11.39 -12.65
CA PRO A 74 2.73 10.81 -11.31
C PRO A 74 1.80 9.59 -11.30
N LEU A 75 2.35 8.46 -10.83
CA LEU A 75 1.66 7.20 -10.69
C LEU A 75 1.58 6.82 -9.21
N LEU A 76 0.41 6.40 -8.75
CA LEU A 76 0.17 5.76 -7.44
C LEU A 76 0.29 4.25 -7.55
N ASP A 77 0.52 3.58 -6.42
CA ASP A 77 0.58 2.12 -6.35
C ASP A 77 1.59 1.45 -7.32
N VAL A 78 2.69 2.14 -7.62
CA VAL A 78 3.64 1.75 -8.69
C VAL A 78 4.28 0.38 -8.43
N VAL A 79 4.33 -0.42 -9.49
CA VAL A 79 5.02 -1.70 -9.59
C VAL A 79 5.96 -1.64 -10.79
N GLN A 80 7.20 -2.05 -10.60
CA GLN A 80 8.21 -2.14 -11.65
C GLN A 80 8.69 -3.59 -11.82
N VAL A 81 8.76 -4.05 -13.07
CA VAL A 81 9.27 -5.37 -13.43
C VAL A 81 10.29 -5.21 -14.54
N ARG A 82 11.53 -5.65 -14.28
CA ARG A 82 12.58 -5.72 -15.29
C ARG A 82 12.42 -6.99 -16.11
N ILE A 83 12.18 -6.87 -17.43
CA ILE A 83 12.00 -8.02 -18.34
C ILE A 83 13.36 -8.46 -18.92
N SER A 84 14.23 -7.49 -19.20
CA SER A 84 15.56 -7.72 -19.76
C SER A 84 16.52 -6.66 -19.24
N ASP A 85 17.77 -6.66 -19.69
CA ASP A 85 18.74 -5.68 -19.22
C ASP A 85 18.39 -4.24 -19.60
N GLU A 86 17.60 -4.05 -20.66
CA GLU A 86 17.23 -2.75 -21.22
C GLU A 86 15.75 -2.40 -21.03
N GLU A 87 14.92 -3.36 -20.60
CA GLU A 87 13.46 -3.18 -20.56
C GLU A 87 12.90 -3.31 -19.14
N THR A 88 12.17 -2.27 -18.72
CA THR A 88 11.42 -2.25 -17.47
C THR A 88 9.97 -1.87 -17.75
N ILE A 89 9.02 -2.71 -17.33
CA ILE A 89 7.61 -2.34 -17.27
C ILE A 89 7.37 -1.60 -15.97
N THR A 90 6.80 -0.40 -16.07
CA THR A 90 6.28 0.36 -14.93
C THR A 90 4.77 0.45 -15.04
N CYS A 91 4.05 0.08 -13.99
CA CYS A 91 2.59 0.12 -13.93
C CYS A 91 2.16 0.78 -12.62
N GLY A 92 1.12 1.61 -12.66
CA GLY A 92 0.52 2.24 -11.48
C GLY A 92 -0.82 2.87 -11.83
N LYS A 93 -1.52 3.38 -10.82
CA LYS A 93 -2.76 4.14 -10.97
C LYS A 93 -2.41 5.61 -11.23
N SER A 94 -2.82 6.16 -12.36
CA SER A 94 -2.78 7.60 -12.57
C SER A 94 -4.07 8.26 -12.11
N TYR A 95 -3.99 9.51 -11.67
CA TYR A 95 -5.16 10.39 -11.70
C TYR A 95 -5.47 10.73 -13.17
N ASP A 96 -6.68 11.22 -13.46
CA ASP A 96 -7.07 11.56 -14.82
C ASP A 96 -6.13 12.67 -15.39
N ILE A 97 -5.12 12.24 -16.15
CA ILE A 97 -4.11 13.10 -16.78
C ILE A 97 -4.68 13.90 -17.95
N PHE A 98 -5.91 13.60 -18.37
CA PHE A 98 -6.65 14.33 -19.40
C PHE A 98 -7.76 15.21 -18.82
N ALA A 99 -7.95 15.20 -17.49
CA ALA A 99 -8.91 16.07 -16.84
C ALA A 99 -8.50 17.53 -17.02
N ASP A 100 -9.41 18.32 -17.61
CA ASP A 100 -9.23 19.76 -17.76
C ASP A 100 -9.31 20.43 -16.37
N ASN A 101 -8.14 20.76 -15.79
CA ASN A 101 -8.01 21.39 -14.47
C ASN A 101 -8.67 22.78 -14.34
N LYS A 102 -9.34 23.27 -15.39
CA LYS A 102 -10.09 24.54 -15.42
C LYS A 102 -11.22 24.66 -14.40
N LYS A 103 -11.63 23.58 -13.71
CA LYS A 103 -12.69 23.62 -12.69
C LYS A 103 -12.21 23.64 -11.24
N GLY A 104 -10.92 23.91 -10.98
CA GLY A 104 -10.44 24.13 -9.60
C GLY A 104 -10.42 22.89 -8.72
N HIS A 105 -10.61 21.70 -9.28
CA HIS A 105 -10.30 20.45 -8.61
C HIS A 105 -8.78 20.28 -8.64
N ALA A 106 -8.10 20.64 -7.55
CA ALA A 106 -6.74 20.19 -7.34
C ALA A 106 -6.80 18.67 -7.16
N THR A 107 -6.54 17.93 -8.24
CA THR A 107 -6.43 16.47 -8.23
C THR A 107 -5.13 15.99 -7.57
N TRP A 108 -4.28 16.93 -7.13
CA TRP A 108 -2.96 16.68 -6.57
C TRP A 108 -2.79 17.26 -5.17
N PRO A 109 -2.21 16.52 -4.22
CA PRO A 109 -1.64 17.08 -2.99
C PRO A 109 -0.45 17.99 -3.35
N LYS A 110 -0.31 19.13 -2.65
CA LYS A 110 0.85 20.02 -2.77
C LYS A 110 2.03 19.52 -1.93
#